data_AF-A0A329KY45-F1
#
_entry.id   AF-A0A329KY45-F1
#
_cell.length_a   1.000
_cell.length_b   1.000
_cell.length_c   1.000
_cell.angle_alpha   90.00
_cell.angle_beta   90.00
_cell.angle_gamma   90.00
#
_symmetry.space_group_name_H-M   'P 1'
#
loop_
_entity.id
_entity.type
_entity.pdbx_description
1 polymer ?
#
loop_
_entity_poly.entity_id
_entity_poly.type
_entity_poly.pdbx_seq_one_letter_code
_entity_poly.pdbx_strand_id
1 'polypeptide(L)'
;MIDPTAALDFATKHHVVAQRILRDCDDADLSQLAFDLLNLYAVVAKRLHSEIGWVTIVSALHDVREYANDPNDRHAGALILAHSMAADARGVDADLREIGMEELAKRFTVINATDRTLATITAIPIVWQRLLPVLTTPAGIDLLERFSIELQRDES
;
A
#
# COMPACT_ATOMS: atom_id res chain seq x y z
N MET A 1 14.80 4.39 14.90
CA MET A 1 13.94 3.68 13.94
C MET A 1 12.66 3.32 14.68
N ILE A 2 11.51 3.84 14.23
CA ILE A 2 10.21 3.51 14.84
C ILE A 2 9.80 2.13 14.32
N ASP A 3 9.32 1.27 15.22
CA ASP A 3 8.75 -0.03 14.88
C ASP A 3 7.54 0.14 13.93
N PRO A 4 7.54 -0.46 12.72
CA PRO A 4 6.47 -0.31 11.73
C PRO A 4 5.09 -0.70 12.26
N THR A 5 5.05 -1.66 13.18
CA THR A 5 3.87 -2.12 13.91
C THR A 5 3.27 -1.00 14.75
N ALA A 6 4.11 -0.35 15.56
CA ALA A 6 3.74 0.81 16.33
C ALA A 6 3.34 1.97 15.41
N ALA A 7 3.97 2.15 14.25
CA ALA A 7 3.62 3.20 13.30
C ALA A 7 2.23 2.98 12.66
N LEU A 8 1.86 1.75 12.31
CA LEU A 8 0.57 1.42 11.69
C LEU A 8 -0.59 1.51 12.71
N ASP A 9 -0.40 0.95 13.91
CA ASP A 9 -1.38 0.96 14.99
C ASP A 9 -1.56 2.39 15.57
N PHE A 10 -0.48 3.17 15.60
CA PHE A 10 -0.52 4.59 15.96
C PHE A 10 -1.13 5.47 14.87
N ALA A 11 -0.88 5.19 13.58
CA ALA A 11 -1.46 5.96 12.48
C ALA A 11 -2.96 5.73 12.31
N THR A 12 -3.43 4.53 12.63
CA THR A 12 -4.88 4.22 12.69
C THR A 12 -5.55 4.79 13.94
N LYS A 13 -4.86 4.84 15.10
CA LYS A 13 -5.45 5.34 16.37
C LYS A 13 -5.26 6.84 16.63
N HIS A 14 -4.27 7.49 16.01
CA HIS A 14 -3.89 8.88 16.26
C HIS A 14 -3.63 9.63 14.96
N HIS A 15 -4.68 9.83 14.17
CA HIS A 15 -4.64 10.50 12.86
C HIS A 15 -3.89 11.85 12.89
N VAL A 16 -4.05 12.62 13.98
CA VAL A 16 -3.36 13.91 14.19
C VAL A 16 -1.85 13.76 14.41
N VAL A 17 -1.39 12.68 15.04
CA VAL A 17 0.04 12.49 15.33
C VAL A 17 0.76 11.78 14.19
N ALA A 18 0.09 10.86 13.48
CA ALA A 18 0.60 10.35 12.21
C ALA A 18 0.70 11.46 11.16
N GLN A 19 -0.33 12.31 11.01
CA GLN A 19 -0.23 13.48 10.14
C GLN A 19 0.90 14.43 10.53
N ARG A 20 1.24 14.53 11.83
CA ARG A 20 2.36 15.36 12.29
C ARG A 20 3.72 14.73 11.97
N ILE A 21 3.90 13.44 12.26
CA ILE A 21 5.14 12.70 11.96
C ILE A 21 5.39 12.66 10.44
N LEU A 22 4.34 12.42 9.67
CA LEU A 22 4.43 12.36 8.21
C LEU A 22 4.60 13.72 7.54
N ARG A 23 4.24 14.82 8.23
CA ARG A 23 4.47 16.18 7.74
C ARG A 23 5.92 16.63 7.88
N ASP A 24 6.69 15.98 8.76
CA ASP A 24 8.11 16.25 8.96
C ASP A 24 9.01 15.33 8.09
N CYS A 25 8.41 14.41 7.32
CA CYS A 25 9.10 13.54 6.36
C CYS A 25 9.35 14.27 5.04
N ASP A 26 10.47 14.00 4.38
CA ASP A 26 10.71 14.47 3.02
C ASP A 26 10.03 13.56 1.97
N ASP A 27 10.09 13.94 0.70
CA ASP A 27 9.46 13.20 -0.39
C ASP A 27 10.04 11.77 -0.55
N ALA A 28 11.31 11.57 -0.19
CA ALA A 28 11.95 10.26 -0.27
C ALA A 28 11.46 9.35 0.86
N ASP A 29 11.38 9.86 2.08
CA ASP A 29 10.81 9.16 3.24
C ASP A 29 9.35 8.76 2.98
N LEU A 30 8.56 9.67 2.41
CA LEU A 30 7.17 9.42 2.05
C LEU A 30 7.04 8.37 0.94
N SER A 31 7.90 8.42 -0.07
CA SER A 31 7.90 7.43 -1.15
C SER A 31 8.29 6.04 -0.64
N GLN A 32 9.27 5.97 0.27
CA GLN A 32 9.66 4.71 0.91
C GLN A 32 8.53 4.14 1.76
N LEU A 33 7.92 4.96 2.60
CA LEU A 33 6.77 4.54 3.41
C LEU A 33 5.62 4.01 2.56
N ALA A 34 5.32 4.69 1.44
CA ALA A 34 4.31 4.24 0.51
C ALA A 34 4.65 2.85 -0.05
N PHE A 35 5.90 2.64 -0.45
CA PHE A 35 6.38 1.35 -0.97
C PHE A 35 6.27 0.25 0.09
N ASP A 36 6.68 0.52 1.33
CA ASP A 36 6.61 -0.43 2.45
C ASP A 36 5.16 -0.84 2.73
N LEU A 37 4.24 0.12 2.73
CA LEU A 37 2.80 -0.14 2.90
C LEU A 37 2.26 -1.00 1.75
N LEU A 38 2.61 -0.67 0.50
CA LEU A 38 2.17 -1.42 -0.67
C LEU A 38 2.65 -2.87 -0.61
N ASN A 39 3.91 -3.09 -0.24
CA ASN A 39 4.51 -4.41 -0.11
C ASN A 39 3.86 -5.23 1.02
N LEU A 40 3.77 -4.66 2.22
CA LEU A 40 3.21 -5.32 3.39
C LEU A 40 1.78 -5.81 3.12
N TYR A 41 0.90 -4.91 2.70
CA TYR A 41 -0.50 -5.25 2.47
C TYR A 41 -0.68 -6.24 1.31
N ALA A 42 0.10 -6.12 0.23
CA ALA A 42 0.03 -7.06 -0.88
C ALA A 42 0.46 -8.49 -0.47
N VAL A 43 1.53 -8.63 0.32
CA VAL A 43 2.00 -9.92 0.83
C VAL A 43 0.94 -10.58 1.70
N VAL A 44 0.34 -9.85 2.64
CA VAL A 44 -0.69 -10.40 3.53
C VAL A 44 -1.95 -10.75 2.75
N ALA A 45 -2.40 -9.88 1.85
CA ALA A 45 -3.56 -10.12 0.99
C ALA A 45 -3.40 -11.40 0.16
N LYS A 46 -2.24 -11.60 -0.47
CA LYS A 46 -1.95 -12.81 -1.25
C LYS A 46 -1.91 -14.08 -0.40
N ARG A 47 -1.48 -14.01 0.86
CA ARG A 47 -1.47 -15.17 1.75
C ARG A 47 -2.85 -15.53 2.29
N LEU A 48 -3.74 -14.54 2.43
CA LEU A 48 -5.11 -14.74 2.90
C LEU A 48 -6.05 -15.27 1.82
N HIS A 49 -5.72 -15.08 0.56
CA HIS A 49 -6.61 -15.39 -0.56
C HIS A 49 -6.03 -16.46 -1.48
N SER A 50 -6.93 -17.26 -2.05
CA SER A 50 -6.62 -18.03 -3.25
C SER A 50 -6.41 -17.10 -4.44
N GLU A 51 -5.88 -17.63 -5.55
CA GLU A 51 -5.73 -16.87 -6.80
C GLU A 51 -7.06 -16.24 -7.27
N ILE A 52 -8.18 -16.95 -7.13
CA ILE A 52 -9.52 -16.44 -7.46
C ILE A 52 -9.90 -15.25 -6.54
N GLY A 53 -9.58 -15.37 -5.25
CA GLY A 53 -9.77 -14.29 -4.28
C GLY A 53 -8.93 -13.06 -4.65
N TRP A 54 -7.69 -13.26 -5.08
CA TRP A 54 -6.81 -12.20 -5.55
C TRP A 54 -7.35 -11.49 -6.79
N VAL A 55 -7.84 -12.23 -7.80
CA VAL A 55 -8.48 -11.62 -8.99
C VAL A 55 -9.67 -10.75 -8.61
N THR A 56 -10.45 -11.16 -7.60
CA THR A 56 -11.59 -10.37 -7.11
C THR A 56 -11.13 -9.05 -6.48
N ILE A 57 -10.04 -9.09 -5.71
CA ILE A 57 -9.43 -7.89 -5.12
C ILE A 57 -8.91 -6.95 -6.21
N VAL A 58 -8.23 -7.49 -7.23
CA VAL A 58 -7.74 -6.70 -8.37
C VAL A 58 -8.89 -6.02 -9.10
N SER A 59 -9.99 -6.72 -9.37
CA SER A 59 -11.19 -6.13 -9.96
C SER A 59 -11.76 -4.99 -9.10
N ALA A 60 -11.86 -5.19 -7.79
CA ALA A 60 -12.35 -4.16 -6.88
C ALA A 60 -11.40 -2.95 -6.81
N LEU A 61 -10.09 -3.15 -6.95
CA LEU A 61 -9.11 -2.06 -7.04
C LEU A 61 -9.28 -1.24 -8.32
N HIS A 62 -9.64 -1.87 -9.44
CA HIS A 62 -10.00 -1.14 -10.66
C HIS A 62 -11.22 -0.23 -10.42
N ASP A 63 -12.24 -0.73 -9.71
CA ASP A 63 -13.41 0.09 -9.34
C ASP A 63 -13.02 1.25 -8.42
N VAL A 64 -12.15 1.03 -7.43
CA VAL A 64 -11.64 2.11 -6.56
C VAL A 64 -10.91 3.17 -7.40
N ARG A 65 -10.01 2.74 -8.29
CA ARG A 65 -9.25 3.65 -9.16
C ARG A 65 -10.16 4.52 -10.04
N GLU A 66 -11.23 3.95 -10.57
CA GLU A 66 -12.08 4.61 -11.57
C GLU A 66 -13.24 5.40 -10.95
N TYR A 67 -13.82 4.88 -9.87
CA TYR A 67 -15.11 5.35 -9.36
C TYR A 67 -15.08 5.85 -7.92
N ALA A 68 -13.94 5.81 -7.20
CA ALA A 68 -13.90 6.38 -5.86
C ALA A 68 -14.13 7.91 -5.90
N ASN A 69 -14.96 8.38 -4.96
CA ASN A 69 -15.32 9.79 -4.83
C ASN A 69 -14.12 10.65 -4.38
N ASP A 70 -13.31 10.13 -3.45
CA ASP A 70 -12.09 10.79 -2.99
C ASP A 70 -10.97 10.59 -4.04
N PRO A 71 -10.38 11.66 -4.59
CA PRO A 71 -9.23 11.54 -5.48
C PRO A 71 -8.04 10.78 -4.86
N ASN A 72 -7.83 10.89 -3.54
CA ASN A 72 -6.72 10.22 -2.85
C ASN A 72 -6.93 8.70 -2.81
N ASP A 73 -8.19 8.24 -2.65
CA ASP A 73 -8.54 6.83 -2.77
C ASP A 73 -8.28 6.32 -4.20
N ARG A 74 -8.62 7.12 -5.22
CA ARG A 74 -8.33 6.77 -6.62
C ARG A 74 -6.84 6.63 -6.87
N HIS A 75 -6.04 7.57 -6.37
CA HIS A 75 -4.58 7.52 -6.49
C HIS A 75 -3.96 6.36 -5.71
N ALA A 76 -4.45 6.07 -4.50
CA ALA A 76 -4.04 4.91 -3.72
C ALA A 76 -4.37 3.59 -4.44
N GLY A 77 -5.60 3.46 -5.00
CA GLY A 77 -5.97 2.31 -5.82
C GLY A 77 -5.06 2.13 -7.04
N ALA A 78 -4.69 3.23 -7.71
CA ALA A 78 -3.74 3.18 -8.82
C ALA A 78 -2.34 2.72 -8.39
N LEU A 79 -1.84 3.19 -7.24
CA LEU A 79 -0.54 2.77 -6.69
C LEU A 79 -0.55 1.28 -6.30
N ILE A 80 -1.63 0.78 -5.70
CA ILE A 80 -1.77 -0.64 -5.34
C ILE A 80 -1.75 -1.52 -6.59
N LEU A 81 -2.47 -1.14 -7.65
CA LEU A 81 -2.46 -1.87 -8.92
C LEU A 81 -1.07 -1.87 -9.58
N ALA A 82 -0.42 -0.70 -9.67
CA ALA A 82 0.90 -0.57 -10.26
C ALA A 82 1.95 -1.38 -9.47
N HIS A 83 1.89 -1.35 -8.14
CA HIS A 83 2.74 -2.19 -7.29
C HIS A 83 2.48 -3.68 -7.52
N SER A 84 1.23 -4.08 -7.64
CA SER A 84 0.90 -5.49 -7.90
C SER A 84 1.48 -5.97 -9.22
N MET A 85 1.45 -5.14 -10.27
CA MET A 85 2.09 -5.43 -11.56
C MET A 85 3.61 -5.53 -11.45
N ALA A 86 4.24 -4.68 -10.63
CA ALA A 86 5.68 -4.67 -10.41
C ALA A 86 6.18 -5.85 -9.53
N ALA A 87 5.40 -6.24 -8.52
CA ALA A 87 5.82 -7.22 -7.51
C ALA A 87 5.51 -8.69 -7.91
N ASP A 88 4.48 -8.94 -8.71
CA ASP A 88 3.95 -10.30 -8.95
C ASP A 88 4.69 -11.11 -10.02
N ALA A 89 6.00 -10.94 -10.13
CA ALA A 89 6.76 -11.47 -11.25
C ALA A 89 7.57 -12.72 -10.90
N ARG A 90 6.95 -13.69 -10.23
CA ARG A 90 7.39 -15.10 -10.29
C ARG A 90 6.51 -15.83 -11.31
N GLY A 91 6.77 -15.59 -12.60
CA GLY A 91 6.07 -16.24 -13.72
C GLY A 91 5.46 -15.27 -14.76
N VAL A 92 5.47 -13.97 -14.48
CA VAL A 92 5.00 -12.91 -15.38
C VAL A 92 6.15 -12.38 -16.24
N ASP A 93 5.83 -12.05 -17.49
CA ASP A 93 6.71 -11.44 -18.50
C ASP A 93 7.52 -10.25 -17.94
N ALA A 94 8.80 -10.16 -18.30
CA ALA A 94 9.68 -9.07 -17.87
C ALA A 94 9.09 -7.70 -18.25
N ASP A 95 8.40 -7.64 -19.39
CA ASP A 95 7.74 -6.45 -19.92
C ASP A 95 6.64 -5.93 -18.99
N LEU A 96 5.84 -6.81 -18.37
CA LEU A 96 4.76 -6.37 -17.48
C LEU A 96 5.31 -5.79 -16.16
N ARG A 97 6.45 -6.32 -15.71
CA ARG A 97 7.15 -5.80 -14.54
C ARG A 97 7.70 -4.40 -14.80
N GLU A 98 8.31 -4.19 -15.96
CA GLU A 98 8.81 -2.89 -16.40
C GLU A 98 7.68 -1.87 -16.48
N ILE A 99 6.55 -2.23 -17.13
CA ILE A 99 5.35 -1.39 -17.18
C ILE A 99 4.85 -1.04 -15.77
N GLY A 100 4.84 -2.01 -14.84
CA GLY A 100 4.44 -1.77 -13.45
C GLY A 100 5.34 -0.77 -12.74
N MET A 101 6.66 -0.87 -12.93
CA MET A 101 7.65 0.05 -12.36
C MET A 101 7.54 1.46 -12.95
N GLU A 102 7.37 1.57 -14.27
CA GLU A 102 7.15 2.85 -14.95
C GLU A 102 5.86 3.53 -14.46
N GLU A 103 4.78 2.76 -14.35
CA GLU A 103 3.51 3.28 -13.86
C GLU A 103 3.60 3.70 -12.39
N LEU A 104 4.30 2.95 -11.53
CA LEU A 104 4.59 3.36 -10.16
C LEU A 104 5.33 4.71 -10.11
N ALA A 105 6.44 4.83 -10.82
CA ALA A 105 7.25 6.05 -10.85
C ALA A 105 6.44 7.26 -11.33
N LYS A 106 5.62 7.05 -12.38
CA LYS A 106 4.72 8.07 -12.90
C LYS A 106 3.68 8.50 -11.86
N ARG A 107 3.10 7.56 -11.11
CA ARG A 107 2.10 7.87 -10.07
C ARG A 107 2.72 8.63 -8.90
N PHE A 108 3.91 8.25 -8.45
CA PHE A 108 4.66 9.02 -7.44
C PHE A 108 4.96 10.45 -7.91
N THR A 109 5.36 10.61 -9.18
CA THR A 109 5.59 11.94 -9.76
C THR A 109 4.33 12.81 -9.73
N VAL A 110 3.16 12.24 -10.08
CA VAL A 110 1.88 12.96 -10.09
C VAL A 110 1.43 13.38 -8.69
N ILE A 111 1.55 12.50 -7.69
CA ILE A 111 1.10 12.82 -6.33
C ILE A 111 2.00 13.87 -5.66
N ASN A 112 3.31 13.82 -5.92
CA ASN A 112 4.28 14.83 -5.45
C ASN A 112 4.02 16.18 -6.10
N ALA A 113 3.76 16.22 -7.41
CA ALA A 113 3.45 17.47 -8.13
C ALA A 113 2.11 18.11 -7.73
N THR A 114 1.23 17.39 -7.03
CA THR A 114 -0.10 17.87 -6.61
C THR A 114 -0.21 18.17 -5.12
N ASP A 115 0.90 18.13 -4.37
CA ASP A 115 0.96 18.29 -2.91
C ASP A 115 -0.01 17.35 -2.16
N ARG A 116 -0.33 16.19 -2.76
CA ARG A 116 -1.28 15.19 -2.25
C ARG A 116 -0.59 13.93 -1.74
N THR A 117 0.73 13.90 -1.72
CA THR A 117 1.56 12.74 -1.35
C THR A 117 1.11 12.16 -0.02
N LEU A 118 1.07 12.98 1.03
CA LEU A 118 0.65 12.54 2.36
C LEU A 118 -0.77 11.97 2.37
N ALA A 119 -1.72 12.70 1.79
CA ALA A 119 -3.12 12.27 1.76
C ALA A 119 -3.31 10.94 1.00
N THR A 120 -2.59 10.77 -0.12
CA THR A 120 -2.62 9.54 -0.92
C THR A 120 -1.98 8.37 -0.17
N ILE A 121 -0.84 8.58 0.48
CA ILE A 121 -0.16 7.53 1.26
C ILE A 121 -1.05 7.06 2.40
N THR A 122 -1.71 7.99 3.10
CA THR A 122 -2.66 7.62 4.16
C THR A 122 -3.91 6.91 3.65
N ALA A 123 -4.25 7.07 2.36
CA ALA A 123 -5.37 6.38 1.74
C ALA A 123 -5.06 4.92 1.36
N ILE A 124 -3.79 4.53 1.19
CA ILE A 124 -3.38 3.14 0.91
C ILE A 124 -3.94 2.14 1.94
N PRO A 125 -3.70 2.29 3.25
CA PRO A 125 -4.27 1.38 4.25
C PRO A 125 -5.80 1.45 4.26
N ILE A 126 -6.39 2.63 4.06
CA ILE A 126 -7.86 2.79 4.04
C ILE A 126 -8.49 1.99 2.90
N VAL A 127 -7.92 2.03 1.70
CA VAL A 127 -8.39 1.24 0.55
C VAL A 127 -8.29 -0.25 0.88
N TRP A 128 -7.16 -0.70 1.42
CA TRP A 128 -7.00 -2.10 1.82
C TRP A 128 -7.98 -2.55 2.91
N GLN A 129 -8.28 -1.71 3.90
CA GLN A 129 -9.25 -2.03 4.94
C GLN A 129 -10.67 -2.18 4.40
N ARG A 130 -11.04 -1.42 3.37
CA ARG A 130 -12.36 -1.56 2.71
C ARG A 130 -12.45 -2.86 1.92
N LEU A 131 -11.37 -3.24 1.23
CA LEU A 131 -11.32 -4.44 0.40
C LEU A 131 -11.14 -5.72 1.23
N LEU A 132 -10.38 -5.62 2.33
CA LEU A 132 -10.03 -6.71 3.23
C LEU A 132 -10.31 -6.32 4.69
N PRO A 133 -11.58 -6.25 5.11
CA PRO A 133 -11.94 -5.86 6.48
C PRO A 133 -11.29 -6.74 7.55
N VAL A 134 -10.97 -7.99 7.24
CA VAL A 134 -10.27 -8.92 8.15
C VAL A 134 -8.94 -8.36 8.66
N LEU A 135 -8.25 -7.53 7.86
CA LEU A 135 -6.98 -6.89 8.24
C LEU A 135 -7.14 -5.81 9.32
N THR A 136 -8.37 -5.43 9.65
CA THR A 136 -8.69 -4.52 10.78
C THR A 136 -8.99 -5.26 12.09
N THR A 137 -9.10 -6.58 12.04
CA THR A 137 -9.33 -7.40 13.25
C THR A 137 -8.02 -7.58 14.03
N PRO A 138 -8.06 -7.87 15.34
CA PRO A 138 -6.84 -8.16 16.10
C PRO A 138 -5.97 -9.26 15.46
N ALA A 139 -6.59 -10.33 14.96
CA ALA A 139 -5.87 -11.40 14.26
C ALA A 139 -5.25 -10.94 12.92
N GLY A 140 -5.92 -10.01 12.22
CA GLY A 140 -5.38 -9.40 11.00
C GLY A 140 -4.19 -8.48 11.26
N ILE A 141 -4.26 -7.72 12.37
CA ILE A 141 -3.15 -6.89 12.84
C ILE A 141 -1.96 -7.78 13.21
N ASP A 142 -2.16 -8.82 14.02
CA ASP A 142 -1.12 -9.79 14.37
C ASP A 142 -0.44 -10.41 13.13
N LEU A 143 -1.19 -10.63 12.05
CA LEU A 143 -0.65 -11.11 10.77
C LEU A 143 0.23 -10.06 10.09
N LEU A 144 -0.23 -8.81 10.01
CA LEU A 144 0.55 -7.69 9.45
C LEU A 144 1.86 -7.52 10.22
N GLU A 145 1.83 -7.60 11.55
CA GLU A 145 3.03 -7.51 12.39
C GLU A 145 4.04 -8.62 12.10
N ARG A 146 3.58 -9.87 12.04
CA ARG A 146 4.44 -11.02 11.73
C ARG A 146 5.09 -10.88 10.36
N PHE A 147 4.33 -10.46 9.34
CA PHE A 147 4.86 -10.29 7.99
C PHE A 147 5.79 -9.09 7.84
N SER A 148 5.59 -8.02 8.61
CA SER A 148 6.53 -6.90 8.66
C SER A 148 7.91 -7.34 9.18
N ILE A 149 7.95 -8.19 10.22
CA ILE A 149 9.20 -8.74 10.77
C ILE A 149 9.88 -9.70 9.80
N GLU A 150 9.11 -10.53 9.07
CA GLU A 150 9.65 -11.42 8.02
C GLU A 150 10.31 -10.61 6.89
N LEU A 151 9.66 -9.56 6.41
CA LEU A 151 10.19 -8.71 5.33
C LEU A 151 11.54 -8.06 5.69
N GLN A 152 11.70 -7.58 6.93
CA GLN A 152 12.97 -6.99 7.38
C GLN A 152 14.12 -8.00 7.45
N ARG A 153 13.83 -9.29 7.62
CA ARG A 153 14.84 -10.35 7.72
C ARG A 153 15.34 -10.81 6.35
N ASP A 154 14.49 -10.76 5.34
CA ASP A 154 14.86 -11.15 3.97
C ASP A 154 15.77 -10.09 3.28
N GLU A 155 15.83 -8.89 3.84
CA GLU A 155 16.68 -7.77 3.36
C GLU A 155 18.03 -7.65 4.11
N SER A 156 18.27 -8.46 5.15
CA SER A 156 19.47 -8.43 6.02
C SER A 156 20.48 -9.55 5.69
#